data_AF-A0A7Z0MEK7-F1
#
_entry.id   AF-A0A7Z0MEK7-F1
#
_cell.length_a   1.000
_cell.length_b   1.000
_cell.length_c   1.000
_cell.angle_alpha   90.00
_cell.angle_beta   90.00
_cell.angle_gamma   90.00
#
_symmetry.space_group_name_H-M   'P 1'
#
loop_
_entity.id
_entity.type
_entity.pdbx_description
1 polymer ?
#
loop_
_entity_poly.entity_id
_entity_poly.type
_entity_poly.pdbx_seq_one_letter_code
_entity_poly.pdbx_strand_id
1 'polypeptide(L)' 'MNNVIILYGLFALSLIVMRLAEVGAVALWSWAWVLAPLWAPLALVVVVALPFYLAEAVRKAWGQR' A
#
# COMPACT_ATOMS: atom_id res chain seq x y z
N MET A 1 17.92 -4.17 7.33
CA MET A 1 16.51 -4.40 6.93
C MET A 1 15.52 -4.26 8.09
N ASN A 2 15.84 -4.70 9.31
CA ASN A 2 14.90 -4.65 10.45
C ASN A 2 14.43 -3.22 10.82
N ASN A 3 15.31 -2.23 10.76
CA ASN A 3 14.98 -0.86 11.17
C ASN A 3 13.85 -0.24 10.33
N VAL A 4 13.84 -0.53 9.02
CA VAL A 4 12.83 0.04 8.10
C VAL A 4 11.45 -0.52 8.41
N ILE A 5 11.34 -1.84 8.60
CA ILE A 5 10.07 -2.51 8.94
C ILE A 5 9.53 -1.98 10.28
N ILE A 6 10.40 -1.81 11.28
CA ILE A 6 10.03 -1.26 12.59
C ILE A 6 9.50 0.17 12.45
N LEU A 7 10.17 1.03 11.68
CA LEU A 7 9.72 2.40 11.45
C LEU A 7 8.35 2.47 10.77
N TYR A 8 8.10 1.63 9.76
CA TYR A 8 6.78 1.54 9.11
C TYR A 8 5.69 1.06 10.08
N GLY A 9 5.98 0.06 10.92
CA GLY A 9 5.05 -0.42 11.93
C GLY A 9 4.70 0.66 12.97
N LEU A 10 5.71 1.39 13.46
CA LEU A 10 5.51 2.50 14.39
C LEU A 10 4.70 3.64 13.75
N PHE A 11 4.93 3.93 12.46
CA PHE A 11 4.15 4.91 11.71
C PHE A 11 2.69 4.48 11.52
N ALA A 12 2.43 3.20 11.25
CA ALA A 12 1.06 2.67 11.19
C ALA A 12 0.35 2.82 12.55
N LEU A 13 1.03 2.45 13.64
CA LEU A 13 0.50 2.56 14.99
C LEU A 13 0.22 4.01 15.39
N SER A 14 1.09 4.96 15.03
CA SER A 14 0.86 6.37 15.36
C SER A 14 -0.39 6.92 14.66
N LEU A 15 -0.63 6.58 13.39
CA LEU A 15 -1.85 6.98 12.69
C LEU A 15 -3.10 6.35 13.29
N ILE A 16 -3.04 5.08 13.71
CA ILE A 16 -4.14 4.40 14.40
C ILE A 16 -4.45 5.10 15.72
N VAL A 17 -3.43 5.40 16.52
CA VAL A 17 -3.60 6.12 17.79
C VAL A 17 -4.19 7.51 17.56
N MET A 18 -3.70 8.26 16.58
CA MET A 18 -4.24 9.58 16.24
C MET A 18 -5.70 9.52 15.77
N ARG A 19 -6.07 8.48 15.01
CA ARG A 19 -7.46 8.26 14.56
C ARG A 19 -8.38 7.95 15.73
N LEU A 20 -7.93 7.09 16.66
CA LEU A 20 -8.70 6.68 17.84
C LEU A 20 -8.82 7.80 18.88
N ALA A 21 -7.78 8.64 19.01
CA ALA A 21 -7.77 9.79 19.89
C ALA A 21 -8.44 11.04 19.29
N GLU A 22 -9.00 10.92 18.08
CA GLU A 22 -9.63 12.02 17.34
C GLU A 22 -8.75 13.29 17.23
N VAL A 23 -7.45 13.09 17.02
CA VAL A 23 -6.47 14.18 16.98
C VAL A 23 -6.21 14.66 15.55
N GLY A 24 -6.41 15.96 15.32
CA GLY A 24 -6.04 16.65 14.09
C GLY A 24 -6.78 16.15 12.84
N ALA A 25 -6.18 16.34 11.66
CA ALA A 25 -6.81 15.95 10.40
C ALA A 25 -7.01 14.43 10.25
N VAL A 26 -6.19 13.62 10.92
CA VAL A 26 -6.27 12.14 10.90
C VAL A 26 -7.60 11.64 11.49
N ALA A 27 -8.22 12.43 12.38
CA ALA A 27 -9.56 12.21 12.92
C ALA A 27 -10.67 12.26 11.87
N LEU A 28 -10.40 12.71 10.64
CA LEU A 28 -11.38 12.74 9.54
C LEU A 28 -11.07 11.71 8.46
N TRP A 29 -9.91 11.06 8.51
CA TRP A 29 -9.49 10.12 7.48
C TRP A 29 -10.26 8.81 7.55
N SER A 30 -10.59 8.23 6.40
CA SER A 30 -11.14 6.87 6.35
C SER A 30 -10.15 5.84 6.92
N TRP A 31 -10.65 4.73 7.47
CA TRP A 31 -9.83 3.63 7.94
C TRP A 31 -8.88 3.06 6.89
N ALA A 32 -9.25 3.11 5.60
CA ALA A 32 -8.36 2.71 4.51
C ALA A 32 -7.09 3.58 4.46
N TRP A 33 -7.20 4.90 4.66
CA TRP A 33 -6.07 5.82 4.69
C TRP A 33 -5.25 5.69 5.98
N VAL A 34 -5.89 5.44 7.12
CA VAL A 34 -5.21 5.21 8.40
C VAL A 34 -4.36 3.94 8.35
N LEU A 35 -4.87 2.88 7.71
CA LEU A 35 -4.15 1.62 7.52
C LEU A 35 -3.29 1.58 6.26
N ALA A 36 -3.18 2.70 5.52
CA ALA A 36 -2.37 2.79 4.30
C ALA A 36 -0.94 2.29 4.44
N PRO A 37 -0.20 2.54 5.54
CA PRO A 37 1.15 2.01 5.68
C PRO A 37 1.27 0.48 5.58
N LEU A 38 0.18 -0.25 5.89
CA LEU A 38 0.17 -1.72 5.84
C LEU A 38 -0.09 -2.27 4.43
N TRP A 39 -0.95 -1.61 3.64
CA TRP A 39 -1.37 -2.12 2.32
C TRP A 39 -0.82 -1.33 1.14
N ALA A 40 -0.43 -0.06 1.32
CA ALA A 40 0.09 0.78 0.24
C ALA A 40 1.34 0.21 -0.44
N PRO A 41 2.31 -0.39 0.28
CA PRO A 41 3.44 -1.05 -0.38
C PRO A 41 2.99 -2.19 -1.31
N LEU A 42 2.01 -2.98 -0.88
CA LEU A 42 1.45 -4.05 -1.70
C LEU A 42 0.67 -3.49 -2.90
N ALA A 43 -0.17 -2.48 -2.69
CA ALA A 43 -0.91 -1.83 -3.76
C ALA A 43 0.02 -1.20 -4.81
N LEU A 44 1.14 -0.61 -4.40
CA LEU A 44 2.15 -0.11 -5.33
C LEU A 44 2.72 -1.22 -6.21
N VAL A 45 3.06 -2.37 -5.61
CA VAL A 45 3.52 -3.55 -6.36
C VAL A 45 2.46 -4.02 -7.34
N VAL A 46 1.20 -4.10 -6.93
CA VAL A 46 0.10 -4.53 -7.81
C VAL A 46 -0.09 -3.54 -8.95
N VAL A 47 -0.19 -2.24 -8.67
CA VAL A 47 -0.46 -1.21 -9.68
C VAL A 47 0.70 -1.07 -10.67
N VAL A 48 1.94 -1.23 -10.23
CA VAL A 48 3.10 -1.10 -11.11
C VAL A 48 3.43 -2.41 -11.80
N ALA A 49 3.62 -3.50 -11.07
CA ALA A 49 4.12 -4.75 -11.65
C ALA A 49 3.06 -5.51 -12.45
N LEU A 50 1.80 -5.53 -11.99
CA LEU A 50 0.76 -6.33 -12.65
C LEU A 50 0.52 -5.93 -14.11
N PRO A 51 0.44 -4.62 -14.48
CA PRO A 51 0.31 -4.23 -15.88
C PRO A 51 1.47 -4.67 -16.76
N PHE A 52 2.72 -4.64 -16.25
CA PHE A 52 3.88 -5.14 -17.00
C PHE A 52 3.74 -6.64 -17.29
N TYR A 53 3.40 -7.43 -16.26
CA TYR A 53 3.19 -8.86 -16.44
C TYR A 53 2.03 -9.17 -17.38
N LEU A 54 0.92 -8.42 -17.30
CA LEU A 54 -0.22 -8.56 -18.19
C LEU A 54 0.15 -8.21 -19.63
N ALA A 55 0.88 -7.13 -19.85
CA ALA A 55 1.33 -6.72 -21.19
C ALA A 55 2.22 -7.81 -21.83
N GLU A 56 3.13 -8.41 -21.06
CA GLU A 56 3.94 -9.53 -21.55
C GLU A 56 3.11 -10.78 -21.84
N ALA A 57 2.15 -11.12 -20.97
CA ALA A 57 1.27 -12.26 -21.17
C ALA A 57 0.43 -12.10 -22.44
N VAL A 58 -0.14 -10.91 -22.68
CA VAL A 58 -0.89 -10.58 -23.90
C VAL A 58 0.02 -10.65 -25.13
N ARG A 59 1.22 -10.07 -25.05
CA ARG A 59 2.20 -10.13 -26.15
C ARG A 59 2.55 -11.58 -26.52
N LYS A 60 2.77 -12.44 -25.53
CA LYS A 60 3.04 -13.87 -25.76
C LYS A 60 1.81 -14.57 -26.38
N ALA A 61 0.62 -14.30 -25.86
CA ALA A 61 -0.62 -14.91 -26.36
C ALA A 61 -0.94 -14.54 -27.81
N TRP A 62 -0.64 -13.30 -28.24
CA TRP A 62 -0.83 -12.86 -29.62
C TRP A 62 0.32 -13.21 -30.56
N GLY A 63 1.56 -13.27 -30.08
CA GLY A 63 2.72 -13.65 -30.91
C GLY A 63 2.81 -15.14 -31.26
N GLN A 64 1.92 -15.99 -30.70
CA GLN A 64 1.86 -17.43 -30.96
C GLN A 64 0.74 -17.83 -31.94
N ARG A 65 0.01 -16.87 -32.52
CA ARG A 65 -0.91 -17.07 -33.65
C ARG A 65 -0.24 -16.67 -34.95
#